data_AF-A0A2M7RHC3-F1
#
_entry.id   AF-A0A2M7RHC3-F1
#
_cell.length_a   1.000
_cell.length_b   1.000
_cell.length_c   1.000
_cell.angle_alpha   90.00
_cell.angle_beta   90.00
_cell.angle_gamma   90.00
#
_symmetry.space_group_name_H-M   'P 1'
#
loop_
_entity.id
_entity.type
_entity.pdbx_description
1 polymer ?
#
loop_
_entity_poly.entity_id
_entity_poly.type
_entity_poly.pdbx_seq_one_letter_code
_entity_poly.pdbx_strand_id
1 'polypeptide(L)'
;MKKIFFMIISAGIAMTFLLLSTQQSQAANISAGDSGTATIVNDTAATAATSSNSYQQAKDTYQDALANYQSNRQDWLTAKSQYRNSKSAADLENALTKAKNHLIKTTNVMMAYLTAVKTRLENTENIDSSLLQSLTAEIDSDISWLQTKQAEINNAANKDDLIAAAATLKSRWDEIKARVFKYVGSILAGKVETAIIKLEKAKDTVHDKINLLEENGQDVTKLKNLETDFIQKIDHAKDQLAKAREKFNQISSIAEARNLFNEAKGFLELANKYVREAWQALQSIITELKQSRIHYQERSGTGTIQVEGNGSIKLSGSGKVAGTTDTGATAVVTDNEGDAVVDTQGQGRKEELGNNQTRYTGFGSIEVTGSDVEVKITGSTLDIDASGTGVVIMTGTGTYQIGDGETQDIPAAGVKITFTPA
;
A
#
# COMPACT_ATOMS: atom_id res chain seq x y z
N MET A 1 -14.50 -31.89 28.46
CA MET A 1 -15.24 -30.97 27.57
C MET A 1 -15.17 -29.47 27.95
N LYS A 2 -14.81 -29.08 29.20
CA LYS A 2 -14.41 -27.67 29.50
C LYS A 2 -13.29 -27.15 28.55
N LYS A 3 -12.45 -28.04 28.01
CA LYS A 3 -11.41 -27.72 27.01
C LYS A 3 -11.93 -27.36 25.60
N ILE A 4 -13.14 -27.79 25.19
CA ILE A 4 -13.72 -27.43 23.88
C ILE A 4 -14.19 -25.96 23.87
N PHE A 5 -14.59 -25.43 25.03
CA PHE A 5 -14.92 -24.01 25.25
C PHE A 5 -13.70 -23.09 25.04
N PHE A 6 -12.53 -23.47 25.57
CA PHE A 6 -11.26 -22.75 25.32
C PHE A 6 -10.81 -22.81 23.85
N MET A 7 -11.34 -23.77 23.08
CA MET A 7 -10.90 -24.14 21.73
C MET A 7 -11.50 -23.28 20.62
N ILE A 8 -12.72 -22.78 20.83
CA ILE A 8 -13.39 -21.84 19.91
C ILE A 8 -13.13 -20.39 20.34
N ILE A 9 -12.96 -20.14 21.64
CA ILE A 9 -12.52 -18.83 22.15
C ILE A 9 -11.12 -18.47 21.62
N SER A 10 -10.20 -19.43 21.45
CA SER A 10 -8.88 -19.15 20.86
C SER A 10 -8.91 -18.76 19.37
N ALA A 11 -9.85 -19.30 18.59
CA ALA A 11 -10.09 -18.87 17.21
C ALA A 11 -10.77 -17.48 17.18
N GLY A 12 -11.64 -17.23 18.17
CA GLY A 12 -12.16 -15.90 18.49
C GLY A 12 -11.05 -14.87 18.69
N ILE A 13 -9.99 -15.17 19.47
CA ILE A 13 -8.86 -14.26 19.71
C ILE A 13 -8.16 -13.87 18.39
N ALA A 14 -7.86 -14.84 17.51
CA ALA A 14 -7.25 -14.57 16.21
C ALA A 14 -8.16 -13.72 15.30
N MET A 15 -9.48 -13.93 15.36
CA MET A 15 -10.45 -13.09 14.66
C MET A 15 -10.61 -11.71 15.28
N THR A 16 -10.55 -11.59 16.61
CA THR A 16 -10.55 -10.30 17.33
C THR A 16 -9.33 -9.47 16.93
N PHE A 17 -8.16 -10.09 16.77
CA PHE A 17 -6.98 -9.41 16.23
C PHE A 17 -7.16 -8.96 14.77
N LEU A 18 -7.77 -9.79 13.93
CA LEU A 18 -8.17 -9.41 12.57
C LEU A 18 -9.16 -8.22 12.55
N LEU A 19 -10.14 -8.21 13.47
CA LEU A 19 -11.15 -7.17 13.64
C LEU A 19 -10.56 -5.84 14.15
N LEU A 20 -9.59 -5.86 15.06
CA LEU A 20 -8.89 -4.64 15.51
C LEU A 20 -8.02 -4.05 14.39
N SER A 21 -7.39 -4.90 13.56
CA SER A 21 -6.55 -4.43 12.46
C SER A 21 -7.32 -3.68 11.36
N THR A 22 -8.64 -3.84 11.27
CA THR A 22 -9.50 -3.09 10.34
C THR A 22 -9.90 -1.71 10.88
N GLN A 23 -10.03 -1.53 12.20
CA GLN A 23 -10.29 -0.20 12.78
C GLN A 23 -9.08 0.73 12.69
N GLN A 24 -7.86 0.18 12.81
CA GLN A 24 -6.63 0.97 12.68
C GLN A 24 -6.35 1.44 11.25
N SER A 25 -6.79 0.70 10.22
CA SER A 25 -6.66 1.13 8.81
C SER A 25 -7.58 2.30 8.47
N GLN A 26 -8.72 2.47 9.15
CA GLN A 26 -9.59 3.64 8.98
C GLN A 26 -9.02 4.89 9.67
N ALA A 27 -8.26 4.73 10.76
CA ALA A 27 -7.60 5.84 11.44
C ALA A 27 -6.37 6.40 10.69
N ALA A 28 -5.85 5.69 9.70
CA ALA A 28 -4.76 6.17 8.83
C ALA A 28 -5.26 6.97 7.61
N ASN A 29 -6.58 7.02 7.39
CA ASN A 29 -7.20 7.88 6.38
C ASN A 29 -7.78 9.13 7.06
N ILE A 30 -6.92 10.07 7.45
CA ILE A 30 -7.34 11.43 7.80
C ILE A 30 -6.50 12.43 7.01
N SER A 31 -7.21 13.20 6.18
CA SER A 31 -6.89 14.52 5.64
C SER A 31 -5.75 14.63 4.62
N ALA A 32 -6.09 14.39 3.35
CA ALA A 32 -5.60 15.23 2.26
C ALA A 32 -6.82 15.94 1.68
N GLY A 33 -6.92 17.25 1.97
CA GLY A 33 -7.97 18.13 1.47
C GLY A 33 -7.88 18.30 -0.04
N ASP A 34 -9.06 18.22 -0.63
CA ASP A 34 -9.46 18.40 -2.02
C ASP A 34 -9.11 19.78 -2.61
N SER A 35 -8.60 19.78 -3.84
CA SER A 35 -9.04 20.73 -4.88
C SER A 35 -8.72 20.19 -6.29
N GLY A 36 -9.72 19.59 -6.94
CA GLY A 36 -10.04 19.88 -8.35
C GLY A 36 -9.45 19.02 -9.47
N THR A 37 -10.30 18.15 -10.03
CA THR A 37 -10.42 17.68 -11.44
C THR A 37 -9.25 16.94 -12.11
N ALA A 38 -9.41 15.84 -12.87
CA ALA A 38 -10.44 14.83 -13.05
C ALA A 38 -9.79 13.67 -13.86
N THR A 39 -10.24 12.44 -13.60
CA THR A 39 -10.22 11.30 -14.54
C THR A 39 -8.86 10.72 -14.92
N ILE A 40 -8.32 9.77 -14.13
CA ILE A 40 -7.89 8.40 -14.54
C ILE A 40 -7.62 7.59 -13.25
N VAL A 41 -8.63 7.09 -12.53
CA VAL A 41 -8.47 5.91 -11.63
C VAL A 41 -9.86 5.31 -11.32
N ASN A 42 -10.47 4.54 -12.21
CA ASN A 42 -11.79 3.91 -11.91
C ASN A 42 -11.77 2.38 -11.86
N ASP A 43 -10.65 1.73 -12.15
CA ASP A 43 -10.58 0.27 -12.07
C ASP A 43 -10.20 -0.19 -10.64
N THR A 44 -9.12 0.37 -10.08
CA THR A 44 -8.63 0.01 -8.74
C THR A 44 -9.62 0.31 -7.61
N ALA A 45 -10.41 1.39 -7.74
CA ALA A 45 -11.42 1.76 -6.74
C ALA A 45 -12.65 0.83 -6.79
N ALA A 46 -13.04 0.36 -7.97
CA ALA A 46 -14.13 -0.59 -8.15
C ALA A 46 -13.73 -2.00 -7.66
N THR A 47 -12.49 -2.43 -7.92
CA THR A 47 -11.97 -3.70 -7.38
C THR A 47 -11.85 -3.64 -5.85
N ALA A 48 -11.30 -2.55 -5.29
CA ALA A 48 -11.18 -2.37 -3.84
C ALA A 48 -12.53 -2.30 -3.11
N ALA A 49 -13.55 -1.65 -3.70
CA ALA A 49 -14.90 -1.62 -3.17
C ALA A 49 -15.57 -3.01 -3.18
N THR A 50 -15.34 -3.79 -4.23
CA THR A 50 -15.86 -5.17 -4.36
C THR A 50 -15.19 -6.12 -3.36
N SER A 51 -13.86 -6.02 -3.19
CA SER A 51 -13.07 -6.79 -2.23
C SER A 51 -13.42 -6.45 -0.77
N SER A 52 -13.67 -5.18 -0.45
CA SER A 52 -14.11 -4.78 0.89
C SER A 52 -15.51 -5.32 1.23
N ASN A 53 -16.39 -5.43 0.23
CA ASN A 53 -17.73 -5.96 0.40
C ASN A 53 -17.73 -7.49 0.63
N SER A 54 -16.90 -8.24 -0.11
CA SER A 54 -16.82 -9.71 0.04
C SER A 54 -16.32 -10.14 1.42
N TYR A 55 -15.31 -9.45 1.98
CA TYR A 55 -14.84 -9.74 3.34
C TYR A 55 -15.89 -9.41 4.39
N GLN A 56 -16.61 -8.30 4.24
CA GLN A 56 -17.65 -7.91 5.20
C GLN A 56 -18.79 -8.93 5.21
N GLN A 57 -19.23 -9.42 4.05
CA GLN A 57 -20.20 -10.51 3.95
C GLN A 57 -19.72 -11.82 4.60
N ALA A 58 -18.47 -12.22 4.36
CA ALA A 58 -17.89 -13.41 4.97
C ALA A 58 -17.81 -13.29 6.50
N LYS A 59 -17.48 -12.10 7.00
CA LYS A 59 -17.48 -11.78 8.44
C LYS A 59 -18.87 -11.85 9.05
N ASP A 60 -19.88 -11.28 8.39
CA ASP A 60 -21.26 -11.28 8.90
C ASP A 60 -21.80 -12.72 8.93
N THR A 61 -21.53 -13.51 7.90
CA THR A 61 -21.82 -14.95 7.85
C THR A 61 -21.19 -15.70 9.04
N TYR A 62 -19.94 -15.40 9.39
CA TYR A 62 -19.30 -15.97 10.57
C TYR A 62 -19.97 -15.54 11.88
N GLN A 63 -20.35 -14.27 12.02
CA GLN A 63 -21.01 -13.75 13.22
C GLN A 63 -22.36 -14.44 13.44
N ASP A 64 -23.14 -14.62 12.38
CA ASP A 64 -24.41 -15.35 12.41
C ASP A 64 -24.21 -16.83 12.77
N ALA A 65 -23.20 -17.48 12.17
CA ALA A 65 -22.85 -18.86 12.50
C ALA A 65 -22.44 -19.02 13.98
N LEU A 66 -21.70 -18.04 14.51
CA LEU A 66 -21.27 -18.01 15.90
C LEU A 66 -22.45 -17.85 16.87
N ALA A 67 -23.38 -16.93 16.59
CA ALA A 67 -24.59 -16.74 17.39
C ALA A 67 -25.43 -18.02 17.44
N ASN A 68 -25.63 -18.66 16.28
CA ASN A 68 -26.34 -19.93 16.16
C ASN A 68 -25.64 -21.06 16.94
N TYR A 69 -24.31 -21.15 16.87
CA TYR A 69 -23.53 -22.11 17.65
C TYR A 69 -23.71 -21.91 19.16
N GLN A 70 -23.66 -20.66 19.65
CA GLN A 70 -23.79 -20.35 21.07
C GLN A 70 -25.14 -20.79 21.64
N SER A 71 -26.24 -20.49 20.92
CA SER A 71 -27.58 -20.93 21.29
C SER A 71 -27.71 -22.45 21.31
N ASN A 72 -27.29 -23.14 20.24
CA ASN A 72 -27.36 -24.61 20.14
C ASN A 72 -26.49 -25.33 21.18
N ARG A 73 -25.38 -24.72 21.59
CA ARG A 73 -24.56 -25.25 22.67
C ARG A 73 -25.33 -25.27 23.99
N GLN A 74 -26.08 -24.22 24.30
CA GLN A 74 -26.84 -24.14 25.54
C GLN A 74 -27.94 -25.21 25.57
N ASP A 75 -28.65 -25.39 24.47
CA ASP A 75 -29.64 -26.47 24.29
C ASP A 75 -29.04 -27.86 24.55
N TRP A 76 -27.89 -28.15 23.97
CA TRP A 76 -27.21 -29.43 24.17
C TRP A 76 -26.77 -29.62 25.62
N LEU A 77 -26.24 -28.59 26.26
CA LEU A 77 -25.85 -28.68 27.68
C LEU A 77 -27.05 -28.96 28.58
N THR A 78 -28.18 -28.33 28.32
CA THR A 78 -29.44 -28.55 29.04
C THR A 78 -29.92 -29.99 28.85
N ALA A 79 -30.06 -30.46 27.60
CA ALA A 79 -30.53 -31.82 27.31
C ALA A 79 -29.59 -32.90 27.90
N LYS A 80 -28.27 -32.65 27.83
CA LYS A 80 -27.27 -33.53 28.46
C LYS A 80 -27.39 -33.56 29.98
N SER A 81 -27.71 -32.44 30.62
CA SER A 81 -27.92 -32.39 32.07
C SER A 81 -29.19 -33.14 32.47
N GLN A 82 -30.27 -32.96 31.72
CA GLN A 82 -31.54 -33.67 31.94
C GLN A 82 -31.34 -35.19 31.86
N TYR A 83 -30.72 -35.68 30.80
CA TYR A 83 -30.40 -37.12 30.65
C TYR A 83 -29.53 -37.65 31.79
N ARG A 84 -28.55 -36.87 32.28
CA ARG A 84 -27.71 -37.30 33.41
C ARG A 84 -28.49 -37.50 34.70
N ASN A 85 -29.55 -36.73 34.89
CA ASN A 85 -30.38 -36.77 36.09
C ASN A 85 -31.43 -37.89 36.01
N SER A 86 -32.14 -37.99 34.89
CA SER A 86 -33.24 -38.96 34.73
C SER A 86 -32.78 -40.35 34.26
N LYS A 87 -31.72 -40.40 33.45
CA LYS A 87 -31.25 -41.58 32.70
C LYS A 87 -32.35 -42.25 31.86
N SER A 88 -33.39 -41.51 31.47
CA SER A 88 -34.52 -42.04 30.70
C SER A 88 -34.16 -42.22 29.22
N ALA A 89 -34.84 -43.13 28.52
CA ALA A 89 -34.66 -43.34 27.08
C ALA A 89 -35.06 -42.10 26.26
N ALA A 90 -36.16 -41.43 26.64
CA ALA A 90 -36.61 -40.20 25.99
C ALA A 90 -35.58 -39.06 26.14
N ASP A 91 -34.99 -38.90 27.32
CA ASP A 91 -33.96 -37.88 27.54
C ASP A 91 -32.64 -38.22 26.84
N LEU A 92 -32.31 -39.51 26.70
CA LEU A 92 -31.17 -39.94 25.89
C LEU A 92 -31.36 -39.53 24.42
N GLU A 93 -32.53 -39.80 23.84
CA GLU A 93 -32.82 -39.47 22.45
C GLU A 93 -32.82 -37.96 22.19
N ASN A 94 -33.40 -37.17 23.10
CA ASN A 94 -33.32 -35.72 23.07
C ASN A 94 -31.86 -35.24 23.16
N ALA A 95 -31.06 -35.79 24.09
CA ALA A 95 -29.65 -35.42 24.24
C ALA A 95 -28.81 -35.76 23.00
N LEU A 96 -29.07 -36.88 22.33
CA LEU A 96 -28.41 -37.27 21.08
C LEU A 96 -28.79 -36.33 19.93
N THR A 97 -30.06 -35.98 19.80
CA THR A 97 -30.54 -35.02 18.80
C THR A 97 -29.88 -33.65 18.98
N LYS A 98 -29.85 -33.13 20.21
CA LYS A 98 -29.19 -31.86 20.50
C LYS A 98 -27.67 -31.92 20.33
N ALA A 99 -27.04 -33.07 20.61
CA ALA A 99 -25.60 -33.27 20.37
C ALA A 99 -25.27 -33.25 18.87
N LYS A 100 -26.06 -33.93 18.04
CA LYS A 100 -25.92 -33.91 16.57
C LYS A 100 -26.04 -32.47 16.04
N ASN A 101 -27.09 -31.75 16.43
CA ASN A 101 -27.29 -30.34 16.05
C ASN A 101 -26.13 -29.45 16.49
N HIS A 102 -25.63 -29.62 17.72
CA HIS A 102 -24.48 -28.87 18.20
C HIS A 102 -23.22 -29.10 17.37
N LEU A 103 -22.93 -30.34 16.98
CA LEU A 103 -21.78 -30.67 16.13
C LEU A 103 -21.92 -30.09 14.72
N ILE A 104 -23.11 -30.12 14.12
CA ILE A 104 -23.39 -29.50 12.82
C ILE A 104 -23.16 -27.98 12.88
N LYS A 105 -23.65 -27.32 13.92
CA LYS A 105 -23.41 -25.87 14.10
C LYS A 105 -21.94 -25.57 14.39
N THR A 106 -21.22 -26.50 15.02
CA THR A 106 -19.77 -26.39 15.23
C THR A 106 -19.01 -26.43 13.90
N THR A 107 -19.34 -27.34 12.98
CA THR A 107 -18.69 -27.36 11.66
C THR A 107 -19.05 -26.11 10.84
N ASN A 108 -20.29 -25.61 10.93
CA ASN A 108 -20.69 -24.35 10.27
C ASN A 108 -19.85 -23.16 10.71
N VAL A 109 -19.66 -22.95 12.01
CA VAL A 109 -18.84 -21.82 12.50
C VAL A 109 -17.37 -21.98 12.11
N MET A 110 -16.84 -23.22 12.09
CA MET A 110 -15.47 -23.49 11.62
C MET A 110 -15.31 -23.16 10.14
N MET A 111 -16.25 -23.59 9.28
CA MET A 111 -16.22 -23.27 7.84
C MET A 111 -16.33 -21.77 7.61
N ALA A 112 -17.31 -21.10 8.22
CA ALA A 112 -17.50 -19.65 8.06
C ALA A 112 -16.27 -18.86 8.53
N TYR A 113 -15.62 -19.30 9.60
CA TYR A 113 -14.36 -18.72 10.07
C TYR A 113 -13.24 -18.85 9.03
N LEU A 114 -13.03 -20.05 8.51
CA LEU A 114 -12.01 -20.33 7.49
C LEU A 114 -12.29 -19.54 6.20
N THR A 115 -13.55 -19.45 5.77
CA THR A 115 -13.96 -18.62 4.63
C THR A 115 -13.60 -17.16 4.87
N ALA A 116 -13.92 -16.59 6.03
CA ALA A 116 -13.56 -15.20 6.34
C ALA A 116 -12.04 -14.97 6.36
N VAL A 117 -11.26 -15.92 6.88
CA VAL A 117 -9.79 -15.86 6.84
C VAL A 117 -9.27 -15.94 5.40
N LYS A 118 -9.78 -16.86 4.58
CA LYS A 118 -9.44 -17.00 3.16
C LYS A 118 -9.71 -15.71 2.39
N THR A 119 -10.92 -15.18 2.49
CA THR A 119 -11.30 -13.92 1.82
C THR A 119 -10.41 -12.77 2.26
N ARG A 120 -10.02 -12.71 3.54
CA ARG A 120 -9.09 -11.68 4.00
C ARG A 120 -7.70 -11.86 3.41
N LEU A 121 -7.22 -13.09 3.31
CA LEU A 121 -5.93 -13.42 2.75
C LEU A 121 -5.87 -13.01 1.26
N GLU A 122 -6.89 -13.36 0.49
CA GLU A 122 -7.04 -12.99 -0.93
C GLU A 122 -7.10 -11.47 -1.14
N ASN A 123 -7.68 -10.74 -0.20
CA ASN A 123 -7.78 -9.28 -0.23
C ASN A 123 -6.56 -8.56 0.36
N THR A 124 -5.52 -9.28 0.79
CA THR A 124 -4.31 -8.67 1.36
C THR A 124 -3.23 -8.56 0.29
N GLU A 125 -2.82 -7.33 0.00
CA GLU A 125 -1.71 -7.04 -0.91
C GLU A 125 -0.36 -7.49 -0.34
N ASN A 126 0.64 -7.64 -1.23
CA ASN A 126 2.02 -7.96 -0.87
C ASN A 126 2.13 -9.25 -0.03
N ILE A 127 1.38 -10.26 -0.47
CA ILE A 127 1.63 -11.65 -0.15
C ILE A 127 2.17 -12.27 -1.43
N ASP A 128 3.30 -12.98 -1.34
CA ASP A 128 3.84 -13.74 -2.46
C ASP A 128 2.76 -14.61 -3.12
N SER A 129 2.65 -14.57 -4.44
CA SER A 129 1.53 -15.20 -5.16
C SER A 129 1.53 -16.72 -5.00
N SER A 130 2.70 -17.35 -4.97
CA SER A 130 2.83 -18.80 -4.76
C SER A 130 2.44 -19.19 -3.33
N LEU A 131 2.84 -18.38 -2.34
CA LEU A 131 2.44 -18.54 -0.95
C LEU A 131 0.93 -18.34 -0.80
N LEU A 132 0.36 -17.29 -1.39
CA LEU A 132 -1.08 -17.02 -1.36
C LEU A 132 -1.87 -18.22 -1.89
N GLN A 133 -1.48 -18.74 -3.05
CA GLN A 133 -2.12 -19.92 -3.66
C GLN A 133 -2.01 -21.17 -2.77
N SER A 134 -0.84 -21.40 -2.16
CA SER A 134 -0.65 -22.52 -1.23
C SER A 134 -1.58 -22.41 -0.02
N LEU A 135 -1.66 -21.23 0.60
CA LEU A 135 -2.45 -21.03 1.80
C LEU A 135 -3.96 -21.10 1.53
N THR A 136 -4.43 -20.56 0.40
CA THR A 136 -5.85 -20.65 0.02
C THR A 136 -6.26 -22.09 -0.31
N ALA A 137 -5.40 -22.85 -0.98
CA ALA A 137 -5.63 -24.27 -1.26
C ALA A 137 -5.69 -25.12 0.03
N GLU A 138 -4.83 -24.85 1.02
CA GLU A 138 -4.90 -25.50 2.34
C GLU A 138 -6.23 -25.21 3.04
N ILE A 139 -6.69 -23.95 3.00
CA ILE A 139 -7.99 -23.56 3.58
C ILE A 139 -9.16 -24.28 2.87
N ASP A 140 -9.15 -24.35 1.54
CA ASP A 140 -10.20 -25.03 0.77
C ASP A 140 -10.26 -26.53 1.07
N SER A 141 -9.09 -27.17 1.26
CA SER A 141 -9.00 -28.55 1.70
C SER A 141 -9.65 -28.76 3.08
N ASP A 142 -9.38 -27.85 4.03
CA ASP A 142 -9.95 -27.91 5.38
C ASP A 142 -11.46 -27.64 5.39
N ILE A 143 -11.96 -26.71 4.57
CA ILE A 143 -13.39 -26.47 4.38
C ILE A 143 -14.07 -27.71 3.80
N SER A 144 -13.49 -28.29 2.74
CA SER A 144 -14.03 -29.51 2.11
C SER A 144 -14.11 -30.68 3.10
N TRP A 145 -13.07 -30.85 3.92
CA TRP A 145 -13.06 -31.85 4.97
C TRP A 145 -14.17 -31.63 6.01
N LEU A 146 -14.40 -30.37 6.43
CA LEU A 146 -15.47 -30.02 7.36
C LEU A 146 -16.86 -30.29 6.77
N GLN A 147 -17.06 -30.06 5.47
CA GLN A 147 -18.30 -30.39 4.76
C GLN A 147 -18.58 -31.90 4.78
N THR A 148 -17.57 -32.72 4.42
CA THR A 148 -17.68 -34.19 4.53
C THR A 148 -17.98 -34.62 5.96
N LYS A 149 -17.26 -34.06 6.94
CA LYS A 149 -17.45 -34.42 8.35
C LYS A 149 -18.84 -34.05 8.86
N GLN A 150 -19.40 -32.94 8.40
CA GLN A 150 -20.77 -32.55 8.70
C GLN A 150 -21.79 -33.56 8.18
N ALA A 151 -21.60 -34.10 6.96
CA ALA A 151 -22.46 -35.14 6.42
C ALA A 151 -22.40 -36.43 7.24
N GLU A 152 -21.20 -36.84 7.69
CA GLU A 152 -21.04 -37.98 8.61
C GLU A 152 -21.78 -37.76 9.94
N ILE A 153 -21.69 -36.55 10.52
CA ILE A 153 -22.41 -36.19 11.75
C ILE A 153 -23.93 -36.28 11.55
N ASN A 154 -24.43 -35.81 10.40
CA ASN A 154 -25.86 -35.91 10.05
C ASN A 154 -26.31 -37.38 10.03
N ASN A 155 -25.49 -38.27 9.45
CA ASN A 155 -25.79 -39.68 9.26
C ASN A 155 -25.48 -40.56 10.48
N ALA A 156 -24.90 -40.03 11.55
CA ALA A 156 -24.60 -40.78 12.76
C ALA A 156 -25.87 -41.40 13.36
N ALA A 157 -25.87 -42.72 13.56
CA ALA A 157 -27.05 -43.48 13.96
C ALA A 157 -27.16 -43.61 15.48
N ASN A 158 -26.02 -43.62 16.17
CA ASN A 158 -25.98 -43.86 17.61
C ASN A 158 -25.00 -42.92 18.35
N LYS A 159 -24.95 -43.09 19.66
CA LYS A 159 -24.10 -42.31 20.56
C LYS A 159 -22.61 -42.45 20.26
N ASP A 160 -22.15 -43.67 19.96
CA ASP A 160 -20.74 -43.96 19.76
C ASP A 160 -20.25 -43.36 18.44
N ASP A 161 -21.08 -43.38 17.39
CA ASP A 161 -20.83 -42.67 16.13
C ASP A 161 -20.62 -41.17 16.37
N LEU A 162 -21.49 -40.53 17.16
CA LEU A 162 -21.39 -39.11 17.48
C LEU A 162 -20.14 -38.78 18.32
N ILE A 163 -19.76 -39.66 19.26
CA ILE A 163 -18.54 -39.49 20.07
C ILE A 163 -17.30 -39.60 19.18
N ALA A 164 -17.25 -40.60 18.30
CA ALA A 164 -16.16 -40.80 17.35
C ALA A 164 -16.05 -39.60 16.41
N ALA A 165 -17.16 -39.15 15.82
CA ALA A 165 -17.20 -37.98 14.95
C ALA A 165 -16.70 -36.71 15.65
N ALA A 166 -17.13 -36.47 16.89
CA ALA A 166 -16.67 -35.34 17.70
C ALA A 166 -15.17 -35.42 18.04
N ALA A 167 -14.65 -36.62 18.32
CA ALA A 167 -13.23 -36.83 18.61
C ALA A 167 -12.36 -36.53 17.37
N THR A 168 -12.75 -37.05 16.21
CA THR A 168 -12.08 -36.77 14.93
C THR A 168 -12.14 -35.29 14.57
N LEU A 169 -13.32 -34.66 14.68
CA LEU A 169 -13.51 -33.22 14.45
C LEU A 169 -12.57 -32.39 15.33
N LYS A 170 -12.50 -32.73 16.61
CA LYS A 170 -11.62 -32.04 17.55
C LYS A 170 -10.14 -32.17 17.16
N SER A 171 -9.68 -33.38 16.85
CA SER A 171 -8.28 -33.63 16.49
C SER A 171 -7.88 -32.85 15.25
N ARG A 172 -8.71 -32.91 14.19
CA ARG A 172 -8.44 -32.17 12.96
C ARG A 172 -8.49 -30.66 13.17
N TRP A 173 -9.42 -30.17 14.01
CA TRP A 173 -9.47 -28.74 14.33
C TRP A 173 -8.23 -28.25 15.08
N ASP A 174 -7.58 -29.09 15.90
CA ASP A 174 -6.30 -28.75 16.52
C ASP A 174 -5.21 -28.48 15.48
N GLU A 175 -5.13 -29.29 14.42
CA GLU A 175 -4.22 -29.08 13.29
C GLU A 175 -4.57 -27.81 12.50
N ILE A 176 -5.86 -27.63 12.19
CA ILE A 176 -6.36 -26.45 11.46
C ILE A 176 -5.99 -25.16 12.20
N LYS A 177 -6.15 -25.12 13.53
CA LYS A 177 -5.79 -23.93 14.32
C LYS A 177 -4.33 -23.55 14.19
N ALA A 178 -3.41 -24.52 14.11
CA ALA A 178 -2.00 -24.22 13.92
C ALA A 178 -1.78 -23.49 12.59
N ARG A 179 -2.39 -23.98 11.51
CA ARG A 179 -2.36 -23.32 10.19
C ARG A 179 -3.04 -21.94 10.20
N VAL A 180 -4.14 -21.78 10.92
CA VAL A 180 -4.82 -20.49 11.09
C VAL A 180 -3.87 -19.42 11.65
N PHE A 181 -3.02 -19.75 12.61
CA PHE A 181 -2.02 -18.80 13.11
C PHE A 181 -1.05 -18.35 12.01
N LYS A 182 -0.64 -19.27 11.13
CA LYS A 182 0.17 -18.95 9.94
C LYS A 182 -0.60 -18.04 8.98
N TYR A 183 -1.87 -18.33 8.68
CA TYR A 183 -2.70 -17.52 7.79
C TYR A 183 -2.84 -16.08 8.30
N VAL A 184 -3.15 -15.91 9.58
CA VAL A 184 -3.26 -14.60 10.22
C VAL A 184 -1.90 -13.88 10.24
N GLY A 185 -0.82 -14.60 10.51
CA GLY A 185 0.54 -14.07 10.43
C GLY A 185 0.87 -13.51 9.06
N SER A 186 0.56 -14.23 7.99
CA SER A 186 0.74 -13.79 6.60
C SER A 186 -0.06 -12.53 6.28
N ILE A 187 -1.32 -12.45 6.74
CA ILE A 187 -2.16 -11.24 6.56
C ILE A 187 -1.52 -10.02 7.23
N LEU A 188 -1.04 -10.17 8.47
CA LEU A 188 -0.42 -9.08 9.21
C LEU A 188 0.92 -8.66 8.58
N ALA A 189 1.73 -9.64 8.15
CA ALA A 189 3.00 -9.39 7.47
C ALA A 189 2.80 -8.65 6.14
N GLY A 190 1.83 -9.06 5.31
CA GLY A 190 1.52 -8.39 4.05
C GLY A 190 1.13 -6.93 4.23
N LYS A 191 0.30 -6.61 5.24
CA LYS A 191 -0.05 -5.22 5.58
C LYS A 191 1.17 -4.35 5.94
N VAL A 192 2.10 -4.90 6.73
CA VAL A 192 3.34 -4.18 7.08
C VAL A 192 4.22 -4.00 5.85
N GLU A 193 4.32 -5.02 5.00
CA GLU A 193 5.06 -4.92 3.73
C GLU A 193 4.48 -3.85 2.80
N THR A 194 3.16 -3.75 2.67
CA THR A 194 2.51 -2.66 1.92
C THR A 194 2.95 -1.28 2.41
N ALA A 195 3.06 -1.10 3.73
CA ALA A 195 3.52 0.16 4.29
C ALA A 195 5.00 0.42 4.00
N ILE A 196 5.85 -0.60 4.11
CA ILE A 196 7.28 -0.52 3.76
C ILE A 196 7.46 -0.14 2.29
N ILE A 197 6.79 -0.81 1.36
CA ILE A 197 6.89 -0.54 -0.08
C ILE A 197 6.53 0.92 -0.41
N LYS A 198 5.52 1.49 0.27
CA LYS A 198 5.15 2.91 0.10
C LYS A 198 6.28 3.84 0.56
N LEU A 199 6.96 3.51 1.67
CA LEU A 199 8.10 4.27 2.15
C LEU A 199 9.31 4.14 1.21
N GLU A 200 9.53 2.97 0.61
CA GLU A 200 10.59 2.78 -0.38
C GLU A 200 10.39 3.64 -1.62
N LYS A 201 9.17 3.73 -2.15
CA LYS A 201 8.85 4.65 -3.24
C LYS A 201 9.09 6.11 -2.85
N ALA A 202 8.74 6.48 -1.61
CA ALA A 202 8.99 7.82 -1.10
C ALA A 202 10.50 8.11 -0.93
N LYS A 203 11.30 7.10 -0.56
CA LYS A 203 12.76 7.17 -0.49
C LYS A 203 13.37 7.54 -1.83
N ASP A 204 12.97 6.89 -2.92
CA ASP A 204 13.47 7.23 -4.26
C ASP A 204 13.12 8.68 -4.64
N THR A 205 11.87 9.11 -4.37
CA THR A 205 11.44 10.50 -4.62
C THR A 205 12.20 11.54 -3.79
N VAL A 206 12.48 11.22 -2.51
CA VAL A 206 13.27 12.09 -1.63
C VAL A 206 14.69 12.23 -2.16
N HIS A 207 15.31 11.10 -2.54
CA HIS A 207 16.67 11.06 -3.06
C HIS A 207 16.83 11.97 -4.28
N ASP A 208 15.92 11.84 -5.25
CA ASP A 208 15.92 12.67 -6.47
C ASP A 208 15.80 14.15 -6.17
N LYS A 209 14.97 14.54 -5.19
CA LYS A 209 14.80 15.94 -4.79
C LYS A 209 16.03 16.49 -4.09
N ILE A 210 16.68 15.70 -3.25
CA ILE A 210 17.92 16.10 -2.57
C ILE A 210 19.04 16.30 -3.60
N ASN A 211 19.19 15.38 -4.55
CA ASN A 211 20.18 15.49 -5.63
C ASN A 211 19.94 16.77 -6.46
N LEU A 212 18.67 17.06 -6.81
CA LEU A 212 18.34 18.29 -7.53
C LEU A 212 18.73 19.56 -6.75
N LEU A 213 18.54 19.60 -5.42
CA LEU A 213 18.95 20.75 -4.62
C LEU A 213 20.48 20.88 -4.56
N GLU A 214 21.20 19.75 -4.45
CA GLU A 214 22.66 19.73 -4.46
C GLU A 214 23.25 20.18 -5.80
N GLU A 215 22.70 19.71 -6.92
CA GLU A 215 23.06 20.14 -8.27
C GLU A 215 22.85 21.65 -8.48
N ASN A 216 21.83 22.22 -7.81
CA ASN A 216 21.57 23.66 -7.80
C ASN A 216 22.42 24.42 -6.77
N GLY A 217 23.46 23.80 -6.20
CA GLY A 217 24.42 24.43 -5.30
C GLY A 217 23.88 24.72 -3.90
N GLN A 218 22.77 24.11 -3.49
CA GLN A 218 22.26 24.27 -2.14
C GLN A 218 22.97 23.37 -1.12
N ASP A 219 23.07 23.85 0.12
CA ASP A 219 23.51 23.01 1.23
C ASP A 219 22.42 22.01 1.61
N VAL A 220 22.66 20.74 1.24
CA VAL A 220 21.76 19.62 1.53
C VAL A 220 22.22 18.79 2.73
N THR A 221 23.18 19.24 3.53
CA THR A 221 23.78 18.44 4.62
C THR A 221 22.73 17.91 5.59
N LYS A 222 21.77 18.76 6.00
CA LYS A 222 20.69 18.36 6.90
C LYS A 222 19.73 17.38 6.25
N LEU A 223 19.40 17.58 4.96
CA LEU A 223 18.55 16.68 4.19
C LEU A 223 19.16 15.28 4.05
N LYS A 224 20.46 15.18 3.71
CA LYS A 224 21.18 13.90 3.60
C LYS A 224 21.24 13.13 4.92
N ASN A 225 21.38 13.83 6.04
CA ASN A 225 21.33 13.21 7.37
C ASN A 225 19.93 12.65 7.68
N LEU A 226 18.88 13.42 7.37
CA LEU A 226 17.50 12.96 7.54
C LEU A 226 17.16 11.79 6.61
N GLU A 227 17.63 11.83 5.36
CA GLU A 227 17.49 10.73 4.40
C GLU A 227 18.16 9.44 4.91
N THR A 228 19.36 9.57 5.50
CA THR A 228 20.07 8.42 6.08
C THR A 228 19.27 7.78 7.22
N ASP A 229 18.75 8.57 8.17
CA ASP A 229 17.87 8.04 9.24
C ASP A 229 16.62 7.39 8.66
N PHE A 230 15.99 8.04 7.67
CA PHE A 230 14.81 7.50 7.00
C PHE A 230 15.06 6.12 6.37
N ILE A 231 16.16 5.96 5.63
CA ILE A 231 16.55 4.68 5.02
C ILE A 231 16.81 3.62 6.09
N GLN A 232 17.56 3.96 7.15
CA GLN A 232 17.86 3.02 8.24
C GLN A 232 16.59 2.51 8.92
N LYS A 233 15.57 3.35 9.12
CA LYS A 233 14.28 2.91 9.68
C LYS A 233 13.52 1.97 8.74
N ILE A 234 13.58 2.19 7.42
CA ILE A 234 13.01 1.25 6.44
C ILE A 234 13.72 -0.10 6.53
N ASP A 235 15.06 -0.11 6.58
CA ASP A 235 15.84 -1.34 6.66
C ASP A 235 15.58 -2.12 7.95
N HIS A 236 15.47 -1.42 9.09
CA HIS A 236 15.07 -2.05 10.34
C HIS A 236 13.65 -2.62 10.27
N ALA A 237 12.69 -1.93 9.64
CA ALA A 237 11.35 -2.47 9.46
C ALA A 237 11.36 -3.77 8.64
N LYS A 238 12.17 -3.82 7.57
CA LYS A 238 12.33 -5.02 6.73
C LYS A 238 12.96 -6.20 7.48
N ASP A 239 14.03 -5.96 8.24
CA ASP A 239 14.68 -7.00 9.05
C ASP A 239 13.70 -7.62 10.06
N GLN A 240 12.93 -6.79 10.75
CA GLN A 240 11.93 -7.27 11.71
C GLN A 240 10.77 -8.01 11.01
N LEU A 241 10.33 -7.56 9.83
CA LEU A 241 9.33 -8.26 9.02
C LEU A 241 9.83 -9.65 8.59
N ALA A 242 11.10 -9.78 8.18
CA ALA A 242 11.70 -11.05 7.80
C ALA A 242 11.73 -12.03 9.00
N LYS A 243 12.14 -11.57 10.18
CA LYS A 243 12.11 -12.36 11.43
C LYS A 243 10.70 -12.83 11.79
N ALA A 244 9.70 -11.96 11.63
CA ALA A 244 8.30 -12.34 11.85
C ALA A 244 7.85 -13.46 10.90
N ARG A 245 8.16 -13.35 9.61
CA ARG A 245 7.83 -14.36 8.58
C ARG A 245 8.48 -15.71 8.90
N GLU A 246 9.74 -15.71 9.28
CA GLU A 246 10.45 -16.92 9.68
C GLU A 246 9.72 -17.64 10.83
N LYS A 247 9.33 -16.89 11.87
CA LYS A 247 8.60 -17.45 13.02
C LYS A 247 7.21 -17.97 12.65
N PHE A 248 6.47 -17.29 11.77
CA PHE A 248 5.19 -17.83 11.28
C PHE A 248 5.35 -19.12 10.47
N ASN A 249 6.42 -19.24 9.68
CA ASN A 249 6.70 -20.44 8.89
C ASN A 249 7.11 -21.65 9.75
N GLN A 250 7.65 -21.42 10.94
CA GLN A 250 7.97 -22.48 11.91
C GLN A 250 6.72 -23.08 12.58
N ILE A 251 5.55 -22.45 12.47
CA ILE A 251 4.32 -22.96 13.08
C ILE A 251 3.85 -24.23 12.35
N SER A 252 4.09 -25.37 12.98
CA SER A 252 3.69 -26.70 12.47
C SER A 252 2.64 -27.39 13.34
N SER A 253 2.51 -27.01 14.62
CA SER A 253 1.63 -27.65 15.58
C SER A 253 1.00 -26.66 16.55
N ILE A 254 -0.15 -27.01 17.13
CA ILE A 254 -0.86 -26.15 18.09
C ILE A 254 -0.10 -25.95 19.40
N ALA A 255 0.79 -26.88 19.75
CA ALA A 255 1.57 -26.84 20.99
C ALA A 255 2.55 -25.66 21.01
N GLU A 256 3.19 -25.41 19.88
CA GLU A 256 4.19 -24.35 19.71
C GLU A 256 3.60 -23.10 19.07
N ALA A 257 2.48 -23.23 18.35
CA ALA A 257 1.84 -22.15 17.60
C ALA A 257 1.67 -20.87 18.41
N ARG A 258 1.25 -20.97 19.68
CA ARG A 258 1.05 -19.77 20.51
C ARG A 258 2.36 -19.03 20.79
N ASN A 259 3.43 -19.75 21.11
CA ASN A 259 4.71 -19.12 21.46
C ASN A 259 5.34 -18.49 20.20
N LEU A 260 5.43 -19.26 19.13
CA LEU A 260 5.94 -18.79 17.84
C LEU A 260 5.13 -17.61 17.29
N PHE A 261 3.80 -17.67 17.39
CA PHE A 261 2.94 -16.56 16.97
C PHE A 261 3.18 -15.30 17.81
N ASN A 262 3.37 -15.43 19.12
CA ASN A 262 3.66 -14.30 19.99
C ASN A 262 5.04 -13.69 19.71
N GLU A 263 6.06 -14.52 19.47
CA GLU A 263 7.39 -14.05 19.04
C GLU A 263 7.31 -13.30 17.70
N ALA A 264 6.66 -13.91 16.70
CA ALA A 264 6.42 -13.29 15.40
C ALA A 264 5.67 -11.96 15.52
N LYS A 265 4.65 -11.91 16.40
CA LYS A 265 3.91 -10.69 16.69
C LYS A 265 4.80 -9.60 17.28
N GLY A 266 5.70 -9.94 18.20
CA GLY A 266 6.68 -8.99 18.75
C GLY A 266 7.55 -8.37 17.65
N PHE A 267 8.03 -9.20 16.72
CA PHE A 267 8.76 -8.70 15.55
C PHE A 267 7.90 -7.82 14.63
N LEU A 268 6.62 -8.17 14.39
CA LEU A 268 5.71 -7.30 13.63
C LEU A 268 5.44 -5.95 14.32
N GLU A 269 5.32 -5.95 15.65
CA GLU A 269 5.15 -4.72 16.43
C GLU A 269 6.37 -3.80 16.30
N LEU A 270 7.58 -4.39 16.32
CA LEU A 270 8.82 -3.66 16.06
C LEU A 270 8.91 -3.18 14.61
N ALA A 271 8.57 -4.01 13.63
CA ALA A 271 8.54 -3.61 12.23
C ALA A 271 7.61 -2.41 12.02
N ASN A 272 6.40 -2.46 12.58
CA ASN A 272 5.42 -1.39 12.49
C ASN A 272 5.85 -0.13 13.27
N LYS A 273 6.59 -0.27 14.38
CA LYS A 273 7.22 0.86 15.07
C LYS A 273 8.21 1.56 14.13
N TYR A 274 9.09 0.81 13.47
CA TYR A 274 10.06 1.38 12.53
C TYR A 274 9.40 2.01 11.30
N VAL A 275 8.30 1.44 10.78
CA VAL A 275 7.47 2.08 9.73
C VAL A 275 6.96 3.46 10.17
N ARG A 276 6.47 3.60 11.41
CA ARG A 276 6.00 4.89 11.93
C ARG A 276 7.13 5.89 12.09
N GLU A 277 8.27 5.45 12.62
CA GLU A 277 9.45 6.30 12.77
C GLU A 277 10.00 6.75 11.40
N ALA A 278 10.02 5.87 10.40
CA ALA A 278 10.37 6.23 9.03
C ALA A 278 9.41 7.28 8.46
N TRP A 279 8.10 7.15 8.73
CA TRP A 279 7.13 8.16 8.30
C TRP A 279 7.36 9.53 8.97
N GLN A 280 7.76 9.54 10.25
CA GLN A 280 8.14 10.78 10.94
C GLN A 280 9.38 11.41 10.32
N ALA A 281 10.42 10.61 10.03
CA ALA A 281 11.62 11.09 9.33
C ALA A 281 11.26 11.67 7.96
N LEU A 282 10.37 11.02 7.20
CA LEU A 282 9.85 11.54 5.94
C LEU A 282 9.15 12.90 6.10
N GLN A 283 8.36 13.10 7.15
CA GLN A 283 7.74 14.42 7.41
C GLN A 283 8.77 15.50 7.73
N SER A 284 9.82 15.16 8.48
CA SER A 284 10.94 16.07 8.72
C SER A 284 11.65 16.44 7.41
N ILE A 285 11.89 15.46 6.53
CA ILE A 285 12.46 15.70 5.20
C ILE A 285 11.56 16.62 4.37
N ILE A 286 10.26 16.36 4.31
CA ILE A 286 9.31 17.20 3.56
C ILE A 286 9.31 18.64 4.10
N THR A 287 9.39 18.80 5.41
CA THR A 287 9.45 20.12 6.06
C THR A 287 10.75 20.84 5.68
N GLU A 288 11.88 20.15 5.74
CA GLU A 288 13.17 20.71 5.36
C GLU A 288 13.19 21.06 3.87
N LEU A 289 12.74 20.17 2.98
CA LEU A 289 12.63 20.42 1.54
C LEU A 289 11.78 21.68 1.22
N LYS A 290 10.77 21.98 2.04
CA LYS A 290 9.96 23.20 1.90
C LYS A 290 10.73 24.45 2.34
N GLN A 291 11.55 24.35 3.38
CA GLN A 291 12.38 25.44 3.90
C GLN A 291 13.58 25.72 2.98
N SER A 292 14.19 24.66 2.44
CA SER A 292 15.27 24.73 1.45
C SER A 292 14.77 25.14 0.06
N ARG A 293 13.47 25.42 -0.14
CA ARG A 293 12.98 25.92 -1.43
C ARG A 293 13.76 27.16 -1.84
N ILE A 294 14.33 27.08 -3.04
CA ILE A 294 14.93 28.20 -3.76
C ILE A 294 13.97 29.41 -3.66
N HIS A 295 14.38 30.44 -2.93
CA HIS A 295 13.72 31.74 -2.97
C HIS A 295 14.15 32.40 -4.27
N TYR A 296 13.48 32.03 -5.36
CA TYR A 296 13.66 32.71 -6.62
C TYR A 296 13.39 34.19 -6.44
N GLN A 297 14.19 35.04 -7.08
CA GLN A 297 13.72 36.41 -7.26
C GLN A 297 12.49 36.37 -8.17
N GLU A 298 11.33 36.72 -7.62
CA GLU A 298 10.10 36.77 -8.40
C GLU A 298 10.02 38.08 -9.17
N ARG A 299 9.73 37.98 -10.46
CA ARG A 299 9.44 39.13 -11.33
C ARG A 299 8.21 38.87 -12.19
N SER A 300 7.62 39.94 -12.68
CA SER A 300 6.56 39.93 -13.68
C SER A 300 7.07 40.59 -14.96
N GLY A 301 6.66 40.06 -16.11
CA GLY A 301 6.97 40.61 -17.43
C GLY A 301 5.82 40.44 -18.40
N THR A 302 5.88 41.14 -19.53
CA THR A 302 5.04 40.92 -20.71
C THR A 302 5.95 40.83 -21.93
N GLY A 303 5.55 40.10 -22.96
CA GLY A 303 6.31 39.98 -24.21
C GLY A 303 7.24 38.76 -24.26
N THR A 304 8.51 38.99 -24.56
CA THR A 304 9.53 37.95 -24.79
C THR A 304 10.56 37.90 -23.66
N ILE A 305 11.27 36.78 -23.55
CA ILE A 305 12.47 36.66 -22.73
C ILE A 305 13.58 36.02 -23.52
N GLN A 306 14.77 36.57 -23.40
CA GLN A 306 16.01 36.01 -23.92
C GLN A 306 16.87 35.58 -22.74
N VAL A 307 17.46 34.40 -22.83
CA VAL A 307 18.27 33.78 -21.78
C VAL A 307 19.55 33.26 -22.40
N GLU A 308 20.68 33.76 -21.93
CA GLU A 308 22.01 33.28 -22.32
C GLU A 308 22.77 32.78 -21.10
N GLY A 309 23.39 31.61 -21.17
CA GLY A 309 24.24 31.12 -20.09
C GLY A 309 24.34 29.60 -19.99
N ASN A 310 24.52 29.10 -18.77
CA ASN A 310 24.56 27.69 -18.44
C ASN A 310 23.59 27.34 -17.31
N GLY A 311 23.29 26.05 -17.16
CA GLY A 311 22.42 25.56 -16.11
C GLY A 311 21.10 25.02 -16.66
N SER A 312 19.99 25.40 -16.03
CA SER A 312 18.66 24.92 -16.40
C SER A 312 17.63 26.04 -16.51
N ILE A 313 16.81 25.95 -17.54
CA ILE A 313 15.61 26.76 -17.72
C ILE A 313 14.39 25.84 -17.78
N LYS A 314 13.36 26.19 -17.02
CA LYS A 314 12.05 25.54 -17.06
C LYS A 314 11.01 26.59 -17.44
N LEU A 315 10.30 26.34 -18.53
CA LEU A 315 9.22 27.18 -19.03
C LEU A 315 7.91 26.40 -18.95
N SER A 316 6.84 27.03 -18.48
CA SER A 316 5.51 26.43 -18.43
C SER A 316 4.46 27.45 -18.84
N GLY A 317 3.64 27.11 -19.84
CA GLY A 317 2.53 27.96 -20.28
C GLY A 317 2.21 27.83 -21.77
N SER A 318 1.64 28.89 -22.33
CA SER A 318 1.17 28.97 -23.71
C SER A 318 2.10 29.87 -24.52
N GLY A 319 2.63 29.38 -25.64
CA GLY A 319 3.45 30.20 -26.53
C GLY A 319 4.52 29.42 -27.28
N LYS A 320 5.61 30.12 -27.60
CA LYS A 320 6.75 29.61 -28.36
C LYS A 320 8.03 29.71 -27.53
N VAL A 321 8.79 28.63 -27.50
CA VAL A 321 10.16 28.54 -26.96
C VAL A 321 11.08 28.13 -28.10
N ALA A 322 12.11 28.89 -28.38
CA ALA A 322 13.12 28.56 -29.39
C ALA A 322 14.50 28.81 -28.82
N GLY A 323 15.49 28.02 -29.21
CA GLY A 323 16.85 28.30 -28.77
C GLY A 323 17.89 27.38 -29.34
N THR A 324 19.14 27.77 -29.13
CA THR A 324 20.32 26.99 -29.48
C THR A 324 21.02 26.52 -28.23
N THR A 325 21.63 25.35 -28.32
CA THR A 325 22.32 24.72 -27.19
C THR A 325 23.60 24.05 -27.64
N ASP A 326 24.46 23.71 -26.68
CA ASP A 326 25.57 22.79 -26.94
C ASP A 326 25.09 21.36 -27.21
N THR A 327 25.94 20.54 -27.83
CA THR A 327 25.61 19.14 -28.17
C THR A 327 25.41 18.25 -26.94
N GLY A 328 25.76 18.72 -25.73
CA GLY A 328 25.53 18.02 -24.47
C GLY A 328 24.16 18.32 -23.83
N ALA A 329 23.37 19.24 -24.38
CA ALA A 329 22.12 19.65 -23.78
C ALA A 329 21.02 18.58 -23.85
N THR A 330 20.14 18.62 -22.86
CA THR A 330 18.93 17.80 -22.78
C THR A 330 17.71 18.69 -22.63
N ALA A 331 16.65 18.40 -23.39
CA ALA A 331 15.35 19.02 -23.25
C ALA A 331 14.30 17.96 -22.94
N VAL A 332 13.40 18.26 -22.02
CA VAL A 332 12.19 17.46 -21.77
C VAL A 332 10.99 18.34 -22.02
N VAL A 333 10.14 17.92 -22.96
CA VAL A 333 8.88 18.60 -23.30
C VAL A 333 7.74 17.76 -22.75
N THR A 334 6.84 18.39 -22.00
CA THR A 334 5.57 17.82 -21.55
C THR A 334 4.45 18.56 -22.24
N ASP A 335 3.59 17.83 -22.96
CA ASP A 335 2.43 18.37 -23.67
C ASP A 335 1.14 17.97 -22.95
N ASN A 336 0.50 18.94 -22.28
CA ASN A 336 -0.69 18.64 -21.48
C ASN A 336 -1.99 18.64 -22.32
N GLU A 337 -2.03 19.41 -23.42
CA GLU A 337 -3.22 19.60 -24.26
C GLU A 337 -3.16 18.79 -25.57
N GLY A 338 -2.02 18.17 -25.87
CA GLY A 338 -1.83 17.35 -27.07
C GLY A 338 -1.66 18.17 -28.35
N ASP A 339 -1.32 19.46 -28.23
CA ASP A 339 -1.18 20.40 -29.33
C ASP A 339 0.26 20.91 -29.53
N ALA A 340 1.23 20.35 -28.80
CA ALA A 340 2.62 20.78 -28.89
C ALA A 340 3.26 20.38 -30.23
N VAL A 341 3.87 21.35 -30.89
CA VAL A 341 4.71 21.15 -32.07
C VAL A 341 6.16 21.36 -31.65
N VAL A 342 6.98 20.32 -31.83
CA VAL A 342 8.42 20.37 -31.51
C VAL A 342 9.24 20.12 -32.77
N ASP A 343 10.10 21.08 -33.12
CA ASP A 343 11.11 20.96 -34.16
C ASP A 343 12.51 21.01 -33.53
N THR A 344 13.41 20.15 -33.99
CA THR A 344 14.79 20.10 -33.50
C THR A 344 15.74 19.93 -34.67
N GLN A 345 16.83 20.67 -34.69
CA GLN A 345 17.91 20.46 -35.65
C GLN A 345 19.15 19.88 -34.97
N GLY A 346 19.83 18.96 -35.66
CA GLY A 346 21.03 18.28 -35.17
C GLY A 346 20.99 16.77 -35.38
N GLN A 347 21.99 16.06 -34.85
CA GLN A 347 22.07 14.58 -34.89
C GLN A 347 21.58 13.93 -33.58
N GLY A 348 20.63 14.60 -32.92
CA GLY A 348 20.12 14.23 -31.62
C GLY A 348 19.24 12.97 -31.61
N ARG A 349 18.82 12.56 -30.41
CA ARG A 349 17.89 11.47 -30.17
C ARG A 349 16.62 11.97 -29.49
N LYS A 350 15.50 11.39 -29.89
CA LYS A 350 14.17 11.55 -29.28
C LYS A 350 13.81 10.27 -28.52
N GLU A 351 13.35 10.39 -27.28
CA GLU A 351 12.91 9.29 -26.41
C GLU A 351 11.55 9.63 -25.78
N GLU A 352 10.55 8.77 -25.97
CA GLU A 352 9.23 8.93 -25.32
C GLU A 352 9.29 8.33 -23.91
N LEU A 353 9.01 9.14 -22.88
CA LEU A 353 9.09 8.74 -21.46
C LEU A 353 7.74 8.27 -20.89
N GLY A 354 6.65 8.43 -21.66
CA GLY A 354 5.29 8.25 -21.17
C GLY A 354 4.74 9.49 -20.45
N ASN A 355 3.45 9.49 -20.09
CA ASN A 355 2.76 10.62 -19.46
C ASN A 355 2.90 11.94 -20.24
N ASN A 356 2.80 11.88 -21.57
CA ASN A 356 2.97 13.02 -22.49
C ASN A 356 4.33 13.72 -22.40
N GLN A 357 5.38 13.01 -21.94
CA GLN A 357 6.73 13.52 -21.87
C GLN A 357 7.62 12.93 -22.96
N THR A 358 8.33 13.81 -23.64
CA THR A 358 9.34 13.46 -24.63
C THR A 358 10.67 14.10 -24.25
N ARG A 359 11.73 13.29 -24.22
CA ARG A 359 13.11 13.74 -24.03
C ARG A 359 13.84 13.87 -25.35
N TYR A 360 14.56 14.97 -25.51
CA TYR A 360 15.45 15.28 -26.62
C TYR A 360 16.87 15.42 -26.08
N THR A 361 17.84 14.84 -26.77
CA THR A 361 19.28 14.91 -26.41
C THR A 361 20.12 15.14 -27.66
N GLY A 362 21.23 15.88 -27.56
CA GLY A 362 22.14 16.09 -28.69
C GLY A 362 21.57 16.92 -29.84
N PHE A 363 20.57 17.75 -29.56
CA PHE A 363 20.05 18.76 -30.48
C PHE A 363 20.97 20.00 -30.44
N GLY A 364 21.13 20.67 -31.58
CA GLY A 364 21.82 21.96 -31.68
C GLY A 364 20.86 23.15 -31.59
N SER A 365 19.62 22.95 -32.03
CA SER A 365 18.52 23.88 -31.80
C SER A 365 17.21 23.14 -31.54
N ILE A 366 16.32 23.80 -30.79
CA ILE A 366 14.97 23.32 -30.49
C ILE A 366 13.99 24.47 -30.62
N GLU A 367 12.82 24.18 -31.19
CA GLU A 367 11.66 25.06 -31.23
C GLU A 367 10.43 24.28 -30.76
N VAL A 368 9.71 24.82 -29.78
CA VAL A 368 8.49 24.25 -29.20
C VAL A 368 7.40 25.30 -29.24
N THR A 369 6.23 24.95 -29.76
CA THR A 369 5.02 25.80 -29.71
C THR A 369 3.85 24.99 -29.19
N GLY A 370 3.02 25.55 -28.30
CA GLY A 370 1.80 24.89 -27.79
C GLY A 370 1.00 25.74 -26.80
N SER A 371 -0.18 25.27 -26.42
CA SER A 371 -1.11 26.01 -25.56
C SER A 371 -0.94 25.71 -24.07
N ASP A 372 -0.48 24.52 -23.68
CA ASP A 372 -0.05 24.20 -22.32
C ASP A 372 1.13 23.24 -22.35
N VAL A 373 2.32 23.81 -22.48
CA VAL A 373 3.58 23.06 -22.58
C VAL A 373 4.48 23.37 -21.40
N GLU A 374 5.12 22.33 -20.89
CA GLU A 374 6.27 22.47 -19.99
C GLU A 374 7.54 22.05 -20.73
N VAL A 375 8.50 22.97 -20.85
CA VAL A 375 9.79 22.74 -21.48
C VAL A 375 10.89 22.92 -20.45
N LYS A 376 11.63 21.86 -20.14
CA LYS A 376 12.83 21.91 -19.29
C LYS A 376 14.06 21.67 -20.15
N ILE A 377 14.94 22.67 -20.26
CA ILE A 377 16.21 22.58 -20.96
C ILE A 377 17.35 22.66 -19.93
N THR A 378 18.37 21.82 -20.10
CA THR A 378 19.59 21.83 -19.29
C THR A 378 20.79 21.69 -20.20
N GLY A 379 21.81 22.53 -20.05
CA GLY A 379 22.97 22.56 -20.95
C GLY A 379 24.12 23.42 -20.43
N SER A 380 25.28 23.30 -21.07
CA SER A 380 26.48 24.07 -20.72
C SER A 380 26.57 25.40 -21.46
N THR A 381 25.88 25.50 -22.60
CA THR A 381 25.63 26.76 -23.31
C THR A 381 24.17 26.75 -23.77
N LEU A 382 23.41 27.74 -23.29
CA LEU A 382 22.02 27.95 -23.58
C LEU A 382 21.87 29.36 -24.14
N ASP A 383 21.19 29.49 -25.27
CA ASP A 383 20.71 30.74 -25.84
C ASP A 383 19.25 30.52 -26.25
N ILE A 384 18.32 30.92 -25.36
CA ILE A 384 16.91 30.56 -25.41
C ILE A 384 16.05 31.83 -25.45
N ASP A 385 15.22 31.91 -26.47
CA ASP A 385 14.12 32.86 -26.61
C ASP A 385 12.79 32.20 -26.25
N ALA A 386 11.96 32.89 -25.45
CA ALA A 386 10.59 32.47 -25.22
C ALA A 386 9.62 33.64 -25.30
N SER A 387 8.40 33.35 -25.77
CA SER A 387 7.33 34.32 -25.94
C SER A 387 5.98 33.68 -25.61
N GLY A 388 5.08 34.44 -24.97
CA GLY A 388 3.74 33.96 -24.62
C GLY A 388 3.35 34.26 -23.18
N THR A 389 2.50 33.43 -22.59
CA THR A 389 2.02 33.57 -21.21
C THR A 389 2.41 32.36 -20.38
N GLY A 390 2.84 32.57 -19.14
CA GLY A 390 3.28 31.45 -18.31
C GLY A 390 4.32 31.83 -17.26
N VAL A 391 5.12 30.85 -16.86
CA VAL A 391 6.17 30.99 -15.87
C VAL A 391 7.49 30.48 -16.44
N VAL A 392 8.54 31.28 -16.29
CA VAL A 392 9.92 30.90 -16.58
C VAL A 392 10.69 30.84 -15.28
N ILE A 393 11.35 29.72 -15.03
CA ILE A 393 12.24 29.51 -13.89
C ILE A 393 13.63 29.23 -14.43
N MET A 394 14.62 29.93 -13.90
CA MET A 394 15.99 29.85 -14.38
C MET A 394 16.96 29.67 -13.21
N THR A 395 17.92 28.79 -13.38
CA THR A 395 19.00 28.54 -12.41
C THR A 395 20.31 28.28 -13.14
N GLY A 396 21.41 28.80 -12.62
CA GLY A 396 22.74 28.65 -13.23
C GLY A 396 23.49 29.98 -13.26
N THR A 397 24.43 30.12 -14.19
CA THR A 397 25.16 31.38 -14.43
C THR A 397 24.90 31.87 -15.84
N GLY A 398 24.62 33.16 -15.97
CA GLY A 398 24.21 33.73 -17.25
C GLY A 398 23.45 35.03 -17.07
N THR A 399 22.83 35.48 -18.15
CA THR A 399 22.05 36.69 -18.22
C THR A 399 20.67 36.45 -18.81
N TYR A 400 19.73 37.32 -18.48
CA TYR A 400 18.40 37.32 -19.07
C TYR A 400 17.94 38.74 -19.39
N GLN A 401 17.08 38.85 -20.39
CA GLN A 401 16.47 40.11 -20.80
C GLN A 401 14.98 39.89 -21.04
N ILE A 402 14.13 40.77 -20.49
CA ILE A 402 12.67 40.73 -20.68
C ILE A 402 12.30 41.84 -21.66
N GLY A 403 11.75 41.48 -22.82
CA GLY A 403 11.44 42.40 -23.91
C GLY A 403 12.63 43.28 -24.30
N ASP A 404 12.38 44.57 -24.51
CA ASP A 404 13.43 45.58 -24.80
C ASP A 404 14.10 46.14 -23.53
N GLY A 405 13.96 45.45 -22.39
CA GLY A 405 14.52 45.87 -21.11
C GLY A 405 16.05 45.71 -21.01
N GLU A 406 16.62 46.10 -19.88
CA GLU A 406 18.05 45.88 -19.62
C GLU A 406 18.35 44.39 -19.34
N THR A 407 19.48 43.92 -19.90
CA THR A 407 20.08 42.62 -19.60
C THR A 407 20.50 42.55 -18.14
N GLN A 408 20.17 41.45 -17.46
CA GLN A 408 20.41 41.25 -16.03
C GLN A 408 21.04 39.90 -15.77
N ASP A 409 21.93 39.84 -14.79
CA ASP A 409 22.52 38.57 -14.35
C ASP A 409 21.48 37.68 -13.68
N ILE A 410 21.55 36.39 -13.96
CA ILE A 410 20.80 35.37 -13.22
C ILE A 410 21.41 35.31 -11.81
N PRO A 411 20.64 35.63 -10.75
CA PRO A 411 21.17 35.57 -9.40
C PRO A 411 21.49 34.12 -9.02
N ALA A 412 22.42 33.91 -8.08
CA ALA A 412 22.80 32.56 -7.63
C ALA A 412 21.59 31.74 -7.10
N ALA A 413 20.57 32.41 -6.56
CA ALA A 413 19.31 31.79 -6.13
C ALA A 413 18.32 31.54 -7.28
N GLY A 414 18.67 31.80 -8.54
CA GLY A 414 17.77 31.73 -9.67
C GLY A 414 16.69 32.82 -9.70
N VAL A 415 15.99 32.90 -10.83
CA VAL A 415 14.92 33.87 -11.06
C VAL A 415 13.66 33.15 -11.53
N LYS A 416 12.50 33.62 -11.07
CA LYS A 416 11.19 33.17 -11.52
C LYS A 416 10.45 34.36 -12.10
N ILE A 417 10.08 34.26 -13.37
CA ILE A 417 9.43 35.34 -14.11
C ILE A 417 8.04 34.86 -14.53
N THR A 418 7.01 35.62 -14.18
CA THR A 418 5.63 35.35 -14.58
C THR A 418 5.25 36.27 -15.73
N PHE A 419 4.90 35.68 -16.87
CA PHE A 419 4.45 36.36 -18.07
C PHE A 419 2.93 36.38 -18.13
N THR A 420 2.36 37.59 -18.12
CA THR A 420 0.92 37.80 -18.30
C THR A 420 0.60 38.22 -19.73
N PRO A 421 -0.63 38.03 -20.22
CA PRO A 421 -1.07 38.60 -21.49
C PRO A 421 -0.79 40.11 -21.52
N ALA A 422 -0.33 40.61 -22.67
CA ALA A 422 -0.10 42.03 -22.90
C ALA A 422 -1.41 42.83 -22.97
#